data_AF-A0A9E4G956-F1
#
_entry.id   AF-A0A9E4G956-F1
#
_cell.length_a   1.000
_cell.length_b   1.000
_cell.length_c   1.000
_cell.angle_alpha   90.00
_cell.angle_beta   90.00
_cell.angle_gamma   90.00
#
_symmetry.space_group_name_H-M   'P 1'
#
loop_
_entity.id
_entity.type
_entity.pdbx_description
1 polymer ?
#
loop_
_entity_poly.entity_id
_entity_poly.type
_entity_poly.pdbx_seq_one_letter_code
_entity_poly.pdbx_strand_id
1 'polypeptide(L)'
;MRLSPTLDIEIEAGGARVIACARCGHRLGAATEPWKPRAVLRERPMEELGPVHFSGGPVLLREFSCPSCTTLLDTETAQEGDPFLDDFLLE
;
A
#
# COMPACT_ATOMS: atom_id res chain seq x y z
N MET A 1 17.31 0.95 0.38
CA MET A 1 17.21 -0.52 0.51
C MET A 1 15.87 -0.94 -0.08
N ARG A 2 15.82 -1.96 -0.93
CA ARG A 2 14.57 -2.42 -1.53
C ARG A 2 13.72 -3.15 -0.48
N LEU A 3 12.49 -2.70 -0.25
CA LEU A 3 11.53 -3.34 0.66
C LEU A 3 10.65 -4.35 -0.08
N SER A 4 10.09 -3.93 -1.21
CA SER A 4 9.31 -4.75 -2.15
C SER A 4 9.62 -4.29 -3.58
N PRO A 5 9.18 -4.97 -4.64
CA PRO A 5 9.42 -4.50 -6.02
C PRO A 5 9.01 -3.04 -6.27
N THR A 6 8.02 -2.52 -5.54
CA THR A 6 7.39 -1.20 -5.70
C THR A 6 7.75 -0.18 -4.61
N LEU A 7 8.38 -0.61 -3.52
CA LEU A 7 8.76 0.23 -2.38
C LEU A 7 10.25 0.11 -2.01
N ASP A 8 10.87 1.25 -1.74
CA ASP A 8 12.22 1.39 -1.19
C ASP A 8 12.16 1.99 0.21
N ILE A 9 13.15 1.68 1.03
CA ILE A 9 13.51 2.41 2.26
C ILE A 9 14.70 3.32 1.93
N GLU A 10 14.49 4.62 1.99
CA GLU A 10 15.53 5.64 1.88
C GLU A 10 16.03 6.07 3.27
N ILE A 11 17.27 6.55 3.35
CA ILE A 11 17.84 7.13 4.57
C ILE A 11 18.02 8.62 4.33
N GLU A 12 17.38 9.44 5.15
CA GLU A 12 17.47 10.90 5.07
C GLU A 12 18.73 11.44 5.76
N ALA A 13 19.04 12.71 5.49
CA ALA A 13 20.07 13.45 6.22
C ALA A 13 19.65 13.57 7.69
N GLY A 14 20.30 12.79 8.57
CA GLY A 14 19.91 12.61 9.97
C GLY A 14 19.63 11.17 10.37
N GLY A 15 19.66 10.23 9.41
CA GLY A 15 19.54 8.79 9.68
C GLY A 15 18.11 8.26 9.76
N ALA A 16 17.10 9.15 9.67
CA ALA A 16 15.70 8.74 9.59
C ALA A 16 15.47 7.88 8.34
N ARG A 17 14.68 6.81 8.49
CA ARG A 17 14.33 5.92 7.39
C ARG A 17 12.92 6.22 6.92
N VAL A 18 12.73 6.35 5.61
CA VAL A 18 11.45 6.68 5.00
C VAL A 18 11.06 5.66 3.94
N ILE A 19 9.78 5.31 3.88
CA ILE A 19 9.23 4.50 2.79
C ILE A 19 9.05 5.40 1.58
N ALA A 20 9.55 4.97 0.42
CA ALA A 20 9.46 5.69 -0.83
C ALA A 20 9.01 4.77 -1.97
N CYS A 21 8.30 5.34 -2.94
CA CYS A 21 7.96 4.64 -4.18
C CYS A 21 9.24 4.32 -4.96
N ALA A 22 9.50 3.03 -5.19
CA ALA A 22 10.69 2.57 -5.90
C ALA A 22 10.80 3.04 -7.36
N ARG A 23 9.69 3.49 -7.94
CA ARG A 23 9.65 4.00 -9.33
C ARG A 23 10.01 5.47 -9.44
N CYS A 24 9.49 6.31 -8.54
CA CYS A 24 9.58 7.77 -8.68
C CYS A 24 10.23 8.50 -7.49
N GLY A 25 10.55 7.79 -6.41
CA GLY A 25 11.13 8.36 -5.19
C GLY A 25 10.14 9.15 -4.32
N HIS A 26 8.84 9.18 -4.64
CA HIS A 26 7.86 9.85 -3.78
C HIS A 26 7.82 9.20 -2.40
N ARG A 27 8.04 10.01 -1.36
CA ARG A 27 8.07 9.55 0.04
C ARG A 27 6.67 9.41 0.60
N LEU A 28 6.38 8.22 1.10
CA LEU A 28 5.11 7.83 1.71
C LEU A 28 5.14 7.95 3.23
N GLY A 29 6.24 8.40 3.85
CA GLY A 29 6.31 8.65 5.30
C GLY A 29 7.46 7.91 5.98
N ALA A 30 7.54 8.07 7.30
CA ALA A 30 8.54 7.39 8.13
C ALA A 30 8.36 5.86 8.06
N ALA A 31 9.46 5.12 8.03
CA ALA A 31 9.44 3.65 8.03
C ALA A 31 8.94 3.04 9.35
N THR A 32 8.78 3.86 10.38
CA THR A 32 8.21 3.51 11.69
C THR A 32 6.69 3.69 11.76
N GLU A 33 6.05 4.11 10.66
CA GLU A 33 4.63 4.38 10.60
C GLU A 33 3.98 3.71 9.38
N PRO A 34 2.67 3.39 9.43
CA PRO A 34 1.95 2.84 8.30
C PRO A 34 2.02 3.73 7.06
N TRP A 35 2.41 3.14 5.92
CA TRP A 35 2.53 3.86 4.65
C TRP A 35 1.20 3.87 3.87
N LYS A 36 0.35 2.85 4.03
CA LYS A 36 -0.93 2.69 3.29
C LYS A 36 -1.89 3.88 3.46
N PRO A 37 -2.04 4.51 4.66
CA PRO A 37 -2.86 5.72 4.81
C PRO A 37 -2.39 6.92 3.97
N ARG A 38 -1.19 6.88 3.41
CA ARG A 38 -0.58 7.94 2.59
C ARG A 38 -0.54 7.60 1.11
N ALA A 39 -1.01 6.40 0.73
CA ALA A 39 -1.22 6.01 -0.65
C ALA A 39 -2.62 6.46 -1.13
N VAL A 40 -2.80 6.48 -2.44
CA VAL A 40 -4.14 6.63 -3.04
C VAL A 40 -4.83 5.28 -2.99
N LEU A 41 -5.95 5.20 -2.27
CA LEU A 41 -6.76 4.00 -2.16
C LEU A 41 -7.84 3.96 -3.25
N ARG A 42 -7.97 2.80 -3.89
CA ARG A 42 -9.16 2.41 -4.64
C ARG A 42 -9.71 1.12 -4.06
N GLU A 43 -11.00 1.11 -3.74
CA GLU A 43 -11.70 -0.09 -3.26
C GLU A 43 -12.68 -0.57 -4.33
N ARG A 44 -12.76 -1.89 -4.51
CA ARG A 44 -13.69 -2.53 -5.43
C ARG A 44 -14.28 -3.79 -4.80
N PRO A 45 -15.60 -4.02 -4.87
CA PRO A 45 -16.16 -5.32 -4.51
C PRO A 45 -15.51 -6.43 -5.34
N MET A 46 -15.18 -7.55 -4.69
CA MET A 46 -14.57 -8.71 -5.37
C MET A 46 -15.45 -9.23 -6.52
N GLU A 47 -16.76 -9.08 -6.40
CA GLU A 47 -17.76 -9.51 -7.40
C GLU A 47 -17.61 -8.76 -8.74
N GLU A 48 -17.06 -7.54 -8.73
CA GLU A 48 -16.79 -6.78 -9.94
C GLU A 48 -15.55 -7.27 -10.72
N LEU A 49 -14.75 -8.18 -10.14
CA LEU A 49 -13.55 -8.71 -10.78
C LEU A 49 -13.85 -9.89 -11.70
N GLY A 50 -15.05 -10.46 -11.64
CA GLY A 50 -15.51 -11.51 -12.53
C GLY A 50 -16.22 -12.66 -11.83
N PRO A 51 -16.83 -13.58 -12.60
CA PRO A 51 -17.76 -14.59 -12.08
C PRO A 51 -17.15 -15.63 -11.13
N VAL A 52 -15.81 -15.70 -11.04
CA VAL A 52 -15.09 -16.65 -10.16
C VAL A 52 -14.77 -16.07 -8.78
N HIS A 53 -14.99 -14.77 -8.57
CA HIS A 53 -14.62 -14.06 -7.35
C HIS A 53 -15.80 -13.93 -6.38
N PHE A 54 -16.45 -15.06 -6.05
CA PHE A 54 -17.47 -15.10 -5.01
C PHE A 54 -16.81 -15.16 -3.63
N SER A 55 -16.96 -14.09 -2.86
CA SER A 55 -16.30 -13.95 -1.55
C SER A 55 -17.19 -14.35 -0.36
N GLY A 56 -18.47 -14.61 -0.60
CA GLY A 56 -19.44 -15.00 0.44
C GLY A 56 -19.79 -13.89 1.44
N GLY A 57 -19.35 -12.64 1.21
CA GLY A 57 -19.56 -11.47 2.07
C GLY A 57 -19.07 -10.18 1.40
N PRO A 58 -19.06 -9.01 2.09
CA PRO A 58 -18.60 -7.74 1.51
C PRO A 58 -17.05 -7.67 1.51
N VAL A 59 -16.40 -8.52 0.73
CA VAL A 59 -14.94 -8.48 0.56
C VAL A 59 -14.57 -7.50 -0.54
N LEU A 60 -13.68 -6.58 -0.21
CA LEU A 60 -13.13 -5.58 -1.10
C LEU A 60 -11.74 -5.99 -1.57
N LEU A 61 -11.43 -5.78 -2.85
CA LEU A 61 -10.08 -5.57 -3.33
C LEU A 61 -9.70 -4.12 -3.09
N ARG A 62 -8.63 -3.90 -2.34
CA ARG A 62 -8.02 -2.58 -2.11
C ARG A 62 -6.75 -2.47 -2.92
N GLU A 63 -6.64 -1.40 -3.69
CA GLU A 63 -5.47 -1.07 -4.51
C GLU A 63 -4.84 0.21 -3.97
N PHE A 64 -3.59 0.12 -3.50
CA PHE A 64 -2.85 1.26 -2.96
C PHE A 64 -1.85 1.75 -3.99
N SER A 65 -2.01 2.98 -4.48
CA SER A 65 -1.18 3.55 -5.53
C SER A 65 -0.35 4.74 -5.06
N CYS A 66 0.82 4.93 -5.68
CA CYS A 66 1.66 6.09 -5.42
C CYS A 66 0.94 7.40 -5.77
N PRO A 67 0.83 8.37 -4.85
CA PRO A 67 0.17 9.66 -5.12
C PRO A 67 0.83 10.48 -6.23
N SER A 68 2.13 10.28 -6.47
CA SER A 68 2.88 11.05 -7.46
C SER A 68 2.87 10.44 -8.86
N CYS A 69 2.93 9.12 -8.98
CA CYS A 69 3.17 8.46 -10.26
C CYS A 69 2.23 7.31 -10.58
N THR A 70 1.19 7.14 -9.75
CA THR A 70 0.10 6.17 -9.89
C THR A 70 0.54 4.71 -10.04
N THR A 71 1.78 4.39 -9.69
CA THR A 71 2.25 3.00 -9.62
C THR A 71 1.48 2.28 -8.53
N LEU A 72 0.89 1.14 -8.87
CA LEU A 72 0.29 0.23 -7.89
C LEU A 72 1.39 -0.26 -6.96
N LEU A 73 1.30 0.10 -5.70
CA LEU A 73 2.29 -0.21 -4.67
C LEU A 73 2.00 -1.55 -4.03
N ASP A 74 0.73 -1.80 -3.70
CA ASP A 74 0.27 -3.04 -3.09
C ASP A 74 -1.23 -3.24 -3.32
N THR A 75 -1.69 -4.48 -3.08
CA THR A 75 -3.10 -4.86 -3.05
C THR A 75 -3.41 -5.75 -1.86
N GLU A 76 -4.53 -5.55 -1.20
CA GLU A 76 -5.04 -6.47 -0.18
C GLU A 76 -6.52 -6.78 -0.39
N THR A 77 -6.98 -7.92 0.12
CA THR A 77 -8.40 -8.22 0.25
C THR A 77 -8.82 -8.06 1.70
N ALA A 78 -9.89 -7.31 1.97
CA ALA A 78 -10.35 -7.01 3.32
C ALA A 78 -11.88 -6.98 3.38
N GLN A 79 -12.47 -7.14 4.56
CA GLN A 79 -13.89 -6.80 4.71
C GLN A 79 -14.06 -5.29 4.67
N GLU A 80 -15.23 -4.83 4.22
CA GLU A 80 -15.58 -3.42 4.28
C GLU A 80 -15.43 -2.87 5.72
N GLY A 81 -14.65 -1.79 5.87
CA GLY A 81 -14.38 -1.15 7.15
C GLY A 81 -13.20 -1.70 7.96
N ASP A 82 -12.61 -2.84 7.57
CA ASP A 82 -11.42 -3.35 8.26
C ASP A 82 -10.24 -2.37 8.14
N PRO A 83 -9.37 -2.25 9.17
CA PRO A 83 -8.15 -1.46 9.06
C PRO A 83 -7.23 -2.00 7.97
N PHE A 84 -6.32 -1.15 7.47
CA PHE A 84 -5.29 -1.59 6.53
C PHE A 84 -4.28 -2.50 7.23
N LEU A 85 -3.68 -3.43 6.48
CA LEU A 85 -2.60 -4.25 7.01
C LEU A 85 -1.30 -3.43 7.07
N ASP A 86 -0.67 -3.42 8.25
CA ASP A 86 0.67 -2.87 8.43
C ASP A 86 1.72 -3.91 8.02
N ASP A 87 2.00 -4.02 6.72
CA ASP A 87 2.89 -5.07 6.18
C ASP A 87 4.34 -4.95 6.67
N PHE A 88 4.74 -3.73 7.04
CA PHE A 88 6.08 -3.41 7.50
C PHE A 88 6.07 -2.18 8.41
N LEU A 89 6.65 -2.34 9.59
CA LEU A 89 7.05 -1.25 10.48
C LEU A 89 8.48 -1.52 10.94
N LEU A 90 9.34 -0.52 10.85
CA LEU A 90 10.69 -0.57 11.36
C LEU A 90 10.67 -0.30 12.88
N GLU A 91 11.24 -1.23 13.65
CA GLU A 91 11.53 -1.06 15.09
C GLU A 91 12.75 -0.16 15.36
#